data_AF-A0A497G0S5-F1
#
_entry.id   AF-A0A497G0S5-F1
#
_cell.length_a   1.000
_cell.length_b   1.000
_cell.length_c   1.000
_cell.angle_alpha   90.00
_cell.angle_beta   90.00
_cell.angle_gamma   90.00
#
_symmetry.space_group_name_H-M   'P 1'
#
loop_
_entity.id
_entity.type
_entity.pdbx_description
1 polymer ?
#
loop_
_entity_poly.entity_id
_entity_poly.type
_entity_poly.pdbx_seq_one_letter_code
_entity_poly.pdbx_strand_id
1 'polypeptide(L)'
;MLTKTFITTLLKAVKEVAIIEKSVRQADQIAYGREEREEIEEITPAYIAKVLWKEEKEEELQRLNKDFYARCATLIKKMEHEIASRSSFSHSKNLVLIKSNLLDLIKYRTQKIIKLAMVSHFPQDDLINRMTWEEELLYIILCKILSSWDQFIVNEIVGR
;
A
#
# COMPACT_ATOMS: atom_id res chain seq x y z
N MET A 1 -2.86 35.00 -3.85
CA MET A 1 -3.76 34.21 -4.72
C MET A 1 -3.26 32.79 -4.94
N LEU A 2 -1.99 32.60 -5.32
CA LEU A 2 -1.37 31.29 -5.62
C LEU A 2 -1.51 30.21 -4.52
N THR A 3 -1.32 30.56 -3.25
CA THR A 3 -1.44 29.62 -2.12
C THR A 3 -2.87 29.07 -1.96
N LYS A 4 -3.87 29.93 -2.19
CA LYS A 4 -5.28 29.52 -2.14
C LYS A 4 -5.59 28.56 -3.28
N THR A 5 -5.12 28.84 -4.50
CA THR A 5 -5.30 27.98 -5.67
C THR A 5 -4.68 26.60 -5.45
N PHE A 6 -3.43 26.54 -4.97
CA PHE A 6 -2.76 25.28 -4.67
C PHE A 6 -3.50 24.43 -3.62
N ILE A 7 -3.88 25.04 -2.49
CA ILE A 7 -4.62 24.34 -1.43
C ILE A 7 -5.96 23.82 -1.97
N THR A 8 -6.63 24.60 -2.82
CA THR A 8 -7.94 24.19 -3.39
C THR A 8 -7.79 23.01 -4.34
N THR A 9 -6.75 22.99 -5.18
CA THR A 9 -6.45 21.90 -6.10
C THR A 9 -6.04 20.62 -5.35
N LEU A 10 -5.21 20.76 -4.30
CA LEU A 10 -4.80 19.63 -3.46
C LEU A 10 -5.99 19.03 -2.71
N LEU A 11 -6.84 19.88 -2.12
CA LEU A 11 -8.08 19.44 -1.45
C LEU A 11 -9.07 18.80 -2.42
N LYS A 12 -9.12 19.25 -3.68
CA LYS A 12 -9.94 18.64 -4.73
C LYS A 12 -9.42 17.25 -5.09
N ALA A 13 -8.11 17.09 -5.31
CA ALA A 13 -7.48 15.80 -5.56
C ALA A 13 -7.71 14.82 -4.41
N VAL A 14 -7.56 15.27 -3.16
CA VAL A 14 -7.83 14.47 -1.95
C VAL A 14 -9.32 14.08 -1.84
N LYS A 15 -10.25 14.98 -2.18
CA LYS A 15 -11.69 14.67 -2.18
C LYS A 15 -12.09 13.68 -3.27
N GLU A 16 -11.53 13.80 -4.47
CA GLU A 16 -11.75 12.84 -5.56
C GLU A 16 -11.21 11.46 -5.20
N VAL A 17 -10.10 11.40 -4.45
CA VAL A 17 -9.55 10.18 -3.88
C VAL A 17 -10.46 9.56 -2.81
N ALA A 18 -11.08 10.37 -1.95
CA ALA A 18 -12.06 9.86 -0.97
C ALA A 18 -13.32 9.27 -1.63
N ILE A 19 -13.68 9.74 -2.83
CA ILE A 19 -14.77 9.16 -3.65
C ILE A 19 -14.31 7.82 -4.25
N ILE A 20 -13.05 7.72 -4.67
CA ILE A 20 -12.44 6.46 -5.13
C ILE A 20 -12.42 5.43 -3.99
N GLU A 21 -12.07 5.82 -2.75
CA GLU A 21 -12.09 4.94 -1.58
C GLU A 21 -13.48 4.30 -1.34
N LYS A 22 -14.56 5.09 -1.51
CA LYS A 22 -15.94 4.56 -1.43
C LYS A 22 -16.29 3.62 -2.58
N SER A 23 -15.73 3.86 -3.76
CA SER A 23 -15.98 3.06 -4.97
C SER A 23 -15.19 1.75 -4.96
N VAL A 24 -13.96 1.74 -4.41
CA VAL A 24 -13.14 0.54 -4.19
C VAL A 24 -13.81 -0.38 -3.18
N ARG A 25 -14.37 0.15 -2.07
CA ARG A 25 -15.20 -0.65 -1.14
C ARG A 25 -16.47 -1.25 -1.75
N GLN A 26 -16.98 -0.68 -2.85
CA GLN A 26 -18.10 -1.25 -3.61
C GLN A 26 -17.61 -2.27 -4.67
N ALA A 27 -16.43 -2.06 -5.26
CA ALA A 27 -15.78 -3.00 -6.16
C ALA A 27 -15.34 -4.30 -5.44
N ASP A 28 -15.06 -4.23 -4.13
CA ASP A 28 -14.85 -5.40 -3.25
C ASP A 28 -15.98 -6.44 -3.31
N GLN A 29 -17.21 -6.03 -3.66
CA GLN A 29 -18.34 -6.96 -3.80
C GLN A 29 -18.47 -7.58 -5.21
N ILE A 30 -17.80 -7.02 -6.22
CA ILE A 30 -17.95 -7.42 -7.63
C ILE A 30 -16.70 -8.17 -8.14
N ALA A 31 -15.51 -7.82 -7.67
CA ALA A 31 -14.24 -8.41 -8.13
C ALA A 31 -14.02 -9.86 -7.68
N TYR A 32 -14.82 -10.37 -6.73
CA TYR A 32 -14.78 -11.78 -6.29
C TYR A 32 -15.08 -12.80 -7.42
N GLY A 33 -15.46 -12.34 -8.61
CA GLY A 33 -15.83 -13.17 -9.75
C GLY A 33 -14.76 -13.45 -10.81
N ARG A 34 -13.57 -12.83 -10.77
CA ARG A 34 -12.63 -12.96 -11.90
C ARG A 34 -11.16 -12.73 -11.56
N GLU A 35 -10.52 -13.72 -10.95
CA GLU A 35 -9.07 -13.90 -11.09
C GLU A 35 -8.74 -15.38 -10.83
N GLU A 36 -7.82 -15.92 -11.63
CA GLU A 36 -7.34 -17.29 -11.54
C GLU A 36 -6.91 -17.58 -10.10
N ARG A 37 -7.36 -18.72 -9.55
CA ARG A 37 -7.00 -19.15 -8.20
C ARG A 37 -5.52 -19.52 -8.16
N GLU A 38 -4.64 -18.52 -8.09
CA GLU A 38 -3.29 -18.71 -7.59
C GLU A 38 -3.42 -19.35 -6.21
N GLU A 39 -2.65 -20.42 -5.98
CA GLU A 39 -2.65 -21.15 -4.73
C GLU A 39 -2.32 -20.18 -3.59
N ILE A 40 -3.32 -19.88 -2.75
CA ILE A 40 -3.23 -18.82 -1.75
C ILE A 40 -2.28 -19.30 -0.65
N GLU A 41 -0.98 -18.99 -0.77
CA GLU A 41 0.05 -19.33 0.22
C GLU A 41 -0.37 -18.77 1.58
N GLU A 42 -0.43 -19.62 2.61
CA GLU A 42 -0.89 -19.25 3.95
C GLU A 42 0.01 -18.17 4.58
N ILE A 43 -0.59 -17.09 5.09
CA ILE A 43 0.17 -16.06 5.82
C ILE A 43 0.60 -16.63 7.17
N THR A 44 1.89 -16.90 7.28
CA THR A 44 2.57 -17.33 8.50
C THR A 44 3.67 -16.35 8.90
N PRO A 45 4.16 -16.38 10.15
CA PRO A 45 5.30 -15.56 10.58
C PRO A 45 6.55 -15.76 9.70
N ALA A 46 6.80 -17.01 9.30
CA ALA A 46 7.93 -17.38 8.43
C ALA A 46 7.75 -16.81 7.01
N TYR A 47 6.53 -16.85 6.48
CA TYR A 47 6.20 -16.25 5.19
C TYR A 47 6.45 -14.74 5.20
N ILE A 48 5.98 -14.02 6.23
CA ILE A 48 6.20 -12.56 6.35
C ILE A 48 7.70 -12.25 6.41
N ALA A 49 8.49 -13.01 7.16
CA ALA A 49 9.94 -12.84 7.23
C ALA A 49 10.63 -13.07 5.88
N LYS A 50 10.19 -14.09 5.12
CA LYS A 50 10.66 -14.37 3.76
C LYS A 50 10.34 -13.22 2.80
N VAL A 51 9.11 -12.70 2.85
CA VAL A 51 8.66 -11.54 2.06
C VAL A 51 9.51 -10.31 2.40
N LEU A 52 9.70 -10.00 3.68
CA LEU A 52 10.56 -8.89 4.12
C LEU A 52 11.98 -9.02 3.59
N TRP A 53 12.60 -10.19 3.76
CA TRP A 53 13.97 -10.44 3.31
C TRP A 53 14.14 -10.25 1.80
N LYS A 54 13.14 -10.69 1.03
CA LYS A 54 13.13 -10.47 -0.43
C LYS A 54 12.97 -8.99 -0.75
N GLU A 55 12.06 -8.29 -0.05
CA GLU A 55 11.81 -6.87 -0.26
C GLU A 55 13.04 -6.01 0.02
N GLU A 56 13.80 -6.34 1.07
CA GLU A 56 15.01 -5.62 1.47
C GLU A 56 16.12 -5.72 0.40
N LYS A 57 16.23 -6.89 -0.26
CA LYS A 57 17.32 -7.17 -1.20
C LYS A 57 17.05 -6.70 -2.63
N GLU A 58 15.81 -6.77 -3.05
CA GLU A 58 15.43 -6.41 -4.42
C GLU A 58 15.18 -4.91 -4.51
N GLU A 59 15.62 -4.26 -5.59
CA GLU A 59 15.26 -2.85 -5.83
C GLU A 59 13.82 -2.72 -6.31
N GLU A 60 13.39 -3.68 -7.12
CA GLU A 60 12.03 -3.74 -7.65
C GLU A 60 11.01 -4.12 -6.56
N LEU A 61 9.77 -3.69 -6.78
CA LEU A 61 8.64 -4.10 -5.95
C LEU A 61 8.34 -5.57 -6.23
N GLN A 62 8.38 -6.42 -5.20
CA GLN A 62 7.91 -7.79 -5.34
C GLN A 62 6.38 -7.81 -5.45
N ARG A 63 5.83 -8.78 -6.19
CA ARG A 63 4.37 -8.97 -6.26
C ARG A 63 3.85 -9.50 -4.92
N LEU A 64 2.87 -8.80 -4.35
CA LEU A 64 2.08 -9.26 -3.21
C LEU A 64 0.63 -9.43 -3.63
N ASN A 65 -0.06 -10.36 -2.96
CA ASN A 65 -1.49 -10.53 -3.15
C ASN A 65 -2.24 -9.28 -2.70
N LYS A 66 -3.35 -8.98 -3.38
CA LYS A 66 -4.13 -7.77 -3.14
C LYS A 66 -4.61 -7.61 -1.70
N ASP A 67 -4.86 -8.72 -1.02
CA ASP A 67 -5.38 -8.80 0.35
C ASP A 67 -4.29 -9.06 1.43
N PHE A 68 -3.00 -8.97 1.06
CA PHE A 68 -1.88 -9.35 1.94
C PHE A 68 -1.93 -8.69 3.33
N TYR A 69 -2.16 -7.37 3.41
CA TYR A 69 -2.19 -6.67 4.70
C TYR A 69 -3.41 -7.04 5.54
N ALA A 70 -4.58 -7.26 4.93
CA ALA A 70 -5.77 -7.74 5.62
C ALA A 70 -5.55 -9.14 6.24
N ARG A 71 -4.87 -10.03 5.50
CA ARG A 71 -4.49 -11.36 5.99
C ARG A 71 -3.47 -11.28 7.13
N CYS A 72 -2.47 -10.39 7.03
CA CYS A 72 -1.52 -10.12 8.12
C CYS A 72 -2.22 -9.61 9.39
N ALA A 73 -3.18 -8.70 9.25
CA ALA A 73 -3.98 -8.20 10.37
C ALA A 73 -4.78 -9.32 11.05
N THR A 74 -5.34 -10.24 10.26
CA THR A 74 -6.05 -11.41 10.78
C THR A 74 -5.12 -12.34 11.57
N LEU A 75 -3.91 -12.62 11.04
CA LEU A 75 -2.89 -13.42 11.75
C LEU A 75 -2.52 -12.77 13.09
N ILE A 76 -2.23 -11.48 13.11
CA ILE A 76 -1.88 -10.73 14.34
C ILE A 76 -2.98 -10.86 15.38
N LYS A 77 -4.25 -10.61 14.99
CA LYS A 77 -5.39 -10.71 15.91
C LYS A 77 -5.55 -12.10 16.50
N LYS A 78 -5.35 -13.15 15.68
CA LYS A 78 -5.38 -14.53 16.13
C LYS A 78 -4.30 -14.78 17.19
N MET A 79 -3.07 -14.34 16.94
CA MET A 79 -1.96 -14.50 17.88
C MET A 79 -2.19 -13.71 19.19
N GLU A 80 -2.73 -12.50 19.10
CA GLU A 80 -3.11 -11.69 20.27
C GLU A 80 -4.13 -12.41 21.15
N HIS A 81 -5.16 -13.02 20.54
CA HIS A 81 -6.16 -13.81 21.25
C HIS A 81 -5.57 -15.08 21.89
N GLU A 82 -4.66 -15.76 21.20
CA GLU A 82 -3.96 -16.94 21.75
C GLU A 82 -3.07 -16.59 22.95
N ILE A 83 -2.39 -15.43 22.91
CA ILE A 83 -1.59 -14.93 24.04
C ILE A 83 -2.49 -14.61 25.23
N ALA A 84 -3.61 -13.93 25.00
CA ALA A 84 -4.57 -13.55 26.04
C ALA A 84 -5.19 -14.77 26.73
N SER A 85 -5.39 -15.87 26.00
CA SER A 85 -6.02 -17.09 26.52
C SER A 85 -5.05 -18.08 27.18
N ARG A 86 -3.75 -18.06 26.83
CA ARG A 86 -2.78 -19.08 27.27
C ARG A 86 -1.59 -18.55 28.10
N SER A 87 -1.53 -17.25 28.38
CA SER A 87 -0.49 -16.59 29.20
C SER A 87 0.94 -17.08 28.93
N SER A 88 1.32 -17.23 27.66
CA SER A 88 2.62 -17.77 27.27
C SER A 88 3.59 -16.66 26.82
N PHE A 89 4.67 -16.48 27.57
CA PHE A 89 5.74 -15.50 27.29
C PHE A 89 6.46 -15.72 25.95
N SER A 90 6.52 -16.95 25.44
CA SER A 90 7.12 -17.21 24.12
C SER A 90 6.26 -16.67 22.97
N HIS A 91 4.94 -16.70 23.13
CA HIS A 91 4.01 -16.25 22.10
C HIS A 91 4.04 -14.71 21.98
N SER A 92 4.28 -13.99 23.08
CA SER A 92 4.41 -12.52 23.05
C SER A 92 5.65 -12.04 22.29
N LYS A 93 6.80 -12.70 22.43
CA LYS A 93 8.01 -12.38 21.66
C LYS A 93 7.81 -12.55 20.16
N ASN A 94 7.15 -13.65 19.76
CA ASN A 94 6.87 -13.90 18.34
C ASN A 94 5.93 -12.84 17.74
N LEU A 95 4.92 -12.41 18.50
CA LEU A 95 4.03 -11.33 18.07
C LEU A 95 4.77 -10.01 17.85
N VAL A 96 5.65 -9.63 18.78
CA VAL A 96 6.47 -8.41 18.65
C VAL A 96 7.36 -8.48 17.40
N LEU A 97 8.00 -9.62 17.16
CA LEU A 97 8.85 -9.82 15.99
C LEU A 97 8.07 -9.67 14.67
N ILE A 98 6.89 -10.28 14.56
CA ILE A 98 6.07 -10.18 13.34
C ILE A 98 5.61 -8.75 13.10
N LYS A 99 5.19 -8.04 14.15
CA LYS A 99 4.81 -6.62 14.04
C LYS A 99 5.99 -5.77 13.57
N SER A 100 7.19 -6.01 14.10
CA SER A 100 8.41 -5.33 13.64
C SER A 100 8.67 -5.61 12.16
N ASN A 101 8.66 -6.89 11.76
CA ASN A 101 8.92 -7.28 10.37
C ASN A 101 7.91 -6.66 9.40
N LEU A 102 6.63 -6.56 9.78
CA LEU A 102 5.61 -5.91 8.96
C LEU A 102 5.82 -4.41 8.84
N LEU A 103 6.21 -3.73 9.94
CA LEU A 103 6.52 -2.30 9.88
C LEU A 103 7.71 -2.03 8.97
N ASP A 104 8.75 -2.85 9.04
CA ASP A 104 9.92 -2.74 8.16
C ASP A 104 9.53 -3.01 6.70
N LEU A 105 8.72 -4.04 6.44
CA LEU A 105 8.22 -4.35 5.09
C LEU A 105 7.44 -3.17 4.51
N ILE A 106 6.49 -2.62 5.27
CA ILE A 106 5.69 -1.46 4.86
C ILE A 106 6.61 -0.28 4.55
N LYS A 107 7.65 -0.05 5.37
CA LYS A 107 8.61 1.03 5.16
C LYS A 107 9.39 0.85 3.85
N TYR A 108 9.96 -0.32 3.59
CA TYR A 108 10.68 -0.60 2.33
C TYR A 108 9.77 -0.43 1.12
N ARG A 109 8.56 -0.99 1.16
CA ARG A 109 7.60 -0.90 0.06
C ARG A 109 7.13 0.54 -0.19
N THR A 110 6.85 1.29 0.88
CA THR A 110 6.49 2.71 0.78
C THR A 110 7.59 3.51 0.09
N GLN A 111 8.86 3.30 0.47
CA GLN A 111 9.98 3.98 -0.18
C GLN A 111 10.09 3.64 -1.67
N LYS A 112 9.88 2.38 -2.05
CA LYS A 112 9.85 1.96 -3.46
C LYS A 112 8.68 2.58 -4.22
N ILE A 113 7.48 2.58 -3.65
CA ILE A 113 6.28 3.19 -4.26
C ILE A 113 6.49 4.69 -4.50
N ILE A 114 7.07 5.41 -3.55
CA ILE A 114 7.40 6.83 -3.71
C ILE A 114 8.40 7.03 -4.85
N LYS A 115 9.46 6.20 -4.92
CA LYS A 115 10.42 6.24 -6.04
C LYS A 115 9.75 6.00 -7.39
N LEU A 116 8.86 5.02 -7.48
CA LEU A 116 8.11 4.73 -8.70
C LEU A 116 7.24 5.92 -9.13
N ALA A 117 6.55 6.55 -8.18
CA ALA A 117 5.72 7.72 -8.45
C ALA A 117 6.56 8.91 -8.93
N MET A 118 7.78 9.08 -8.41
CA MET A 118 8.71 10.13 -8.86
C MET A 118 9.26 9.89 -10.27
N VAL A 119 9.39 8.64 -10.71
CA VAL A 119 9.87 8.31 -12.07
C VAL A 119 8.78 8.56 -13.10
N SER A 120 7.54 8.19 -12.79
CA SER A 120 6.38 8.46 -13.63
C SER A 120 5.20 8.95 -12.79
N HIS A 121 4.76 10.17 -13.08
CA HIS A 121 3.56 10.75 -12.48
C HIS A 121 2.26 10.15 -13.05
N PHE A 122 2.35 9.10 -13.88
CA PHE A 122 1.21 8.35 -14.42
C PHE A 122 1.23 6.90 -13.92
N PRO A 123 0.16 6.42 -13.29
CA PRO A 123 0.07 5.03 -12.84
C PRO A 123 0.26 4.05 -14.00
N GLN A 124 1.04 2.99 -13.78
CA GLN A 124 1.25 1.91 -14.75
C GLN A 124 0.63 0.60 -14.23
N ASP A 125 -0.12 -0.08 -15.09
CA ASP A 125 -0.89 -1.29 -14.71
C ASP A 125 0.02 -2.45 -14.25
N ASP A 126 1.20 -2.58 -14.86
CA ASP A 126 2.19 -3.60 -14.51
C ASP A 126 2.74 -3.43 -13.08
N LEU A 127 2.92 -2.18 -12.64
CA LEU A 127 3.32 -1.84 -11.28
C LEU A 127 2.17 -2.04 -10.29
N ILE A 128 0.96 -1.63 -10.68
CA ILE A 128 -0.26 -1.79 -9.87
C ILE A 128 -0.51 -3.28 -9.56
N ASN A 129 -0.28 -4.16 -10.52
CA ASN A 129 -0.46 -5.61 -10.33
C ASN A 129 0.52 -6.25 -9.34
N ARG A 130 1.58 -5.52 -8.94
CA ARG A 130 2.53 -5.95 -7.90
C ARG A 130 2.19 -5.41 -6.50
N MET A 131 1.22 -4.51 -6.40
CA MET A 131 0.83 -3.80 -5.18
C MET A 131 -0.41 -4.41 -4.54
N THR A 132 -0.48 -4.32 -3.22
CA THR A 132 -1.72 -4.53 -2.46
C THR A 132 -2.77 -3.45 -2.78
N TRP A 133 -4.03 -3.63 -2.37
CA TRP A 133 -5.05 -2.59 -2.58
C TRP A 133 -4.70 -1.26 -1.92
N GLU A 134 -4.15 -1.32 -0.71
CA GLU A 134 -3.76 -0.13 0.05
C GLU A 134 -2.60 0.62 -0.63
N GLU A 135 -1.64 -0.13 -1.18
CA GLU A 135 -0.47 0.41 -1.88
C GLU A 135 -0.81 0.98 -3.26
N GLU A 136 -1.68 0.31 -4.00
CA GLU A 136 -2.19 0.80 -5.28
C GLU A 136 -2.86 2.16 -5.10
N LEU A 137 -3.73 2.27 -4.09
CA LEU A 137 -4.37 3.54 -3.75
C LEU A 137 -3.33 4.61 -3.42
N LEU A 138 -2.34 4.29 -2.56
CA LEU A 138 -1.26 5.21 -2.22
C LEU A 138 -0.49 5.67 -3.47
N TYR A 139 -0.13 4.75 -4.36
CA TYR A 139 0.60 5.04 -5.59
C TYR A 139 -0.17 5.98 -6.51
N ILE A 140 -1.46 5.69 -6.76
CA ILE A 140 -2.35 6.53 -7.58
C ILE A 140 -2.45 7.95 -6.99
N ILE A 141 -2.56 8.07 -5.66
CA ILE A 141 -2.61 9.36 -4.98
C ILE A 141 -1.32 10.14 -5.20
N LEU A 142 -0.16 9.50 -5.01
CA LEU A 142 1.14 10.13 -5.19
C LEU A 142 1.31 10.64 -6.62
N CYS A 143 1.02 9.81 -7.63
CA CYS A 143 1.07 10.19 -9.03
C CYS A 143 0.18 11.42 -9.32
N LYS A 144 -1.05 11.46 -8.81
CA LYS A 144 -1.95 12.61 -8.97
C LYS A 144 -1.43 13.89 -8.33
N ILE A 145 -0.90 13.79 -7.10
CA ILE A 145 -0.33 14.93 -6.38
C ILE A 145 0.85 15.50 -7.15
N LEU A 146 1.78 14.63 -7.58
CA LEU A 146 2.97 15.04 -8.32
C LEU A 146 2.62 15.60 -9.70
N SER A 147 1.70 14.98 -10.44
CA SER A 147 1.23 15.52 -11.72
C SER A 147 0.56 16.88 -11.56
N SER A 148 -0.22 17.09 -10.50
CA SER A 148 -0.87 18.39 -10.23
C SER A 148 0.16 19.46 -9.87
N TRP A 149 1.20 19.08 -9.13
CA TRP A 149 2.33 19.94 -8.81
C TRP A 149 3.07 20.36 -10.08
N ASP A 150 3.44 19.41 -10.94
CA ASP A 150 4.12 19.71 -12.20
C ASP A 150 3.31 20.66 -13.08
N GLN A 151 2.01 20.40 -13.23
CA GLN A 151 1.12 21.28 -13.98
C GLN A 151 1.07 22.69 -13.39
N PHE A 152 0.99 22.81 -12.07
CA PHE A 152 1.02 24.11 -11.40
C PHE A 152 2.34 24.84 -11.67
N ILE A 153 3.48 24.17 -11.52
CA ILE A 153 4.79 24.77 -11.78
C ILE A 153 4.92 25.20 -13.26
N VAL A 154 4.52 24.35 -14.19
CA VAL A 154 4.60 24.65 -15.63
C VAL A 154 3.71 25.83 -15.99
N ASN A 155 2.45 25.83 -15.54
CA ASN A 155 1.46 26.84 -15.94
C ASN A 155 1.68 28.19 -15.24
N GLU A 156 1.94 28.18 -13.93
CA GLU A 156 1.92 29.40 -13.10
C GLU A 156 3.30 30.00 -12.86
N ILE A 157 4.38 29.21 -12.95
CA ILE A 157 5.75 29.69 -12.69
C ILE A 157 6.56 29.77 -13.98
N VAL A 158 6.62 28.68 -14.74
CA VAL A 158 7.46 28.61 -15.94
C VAL A 158 6.79 29.35 -17.11
N GLY A 159 5.45 29.41 -17.15
CA GLY A 159 4.69 30.16 -18.15
C GLY A 159 4.87 29.60 -19.57
N ARG A 160 4.59 28.30 -19.75
CA ARG A 160 4.41 27.72 -21.09
C ARG A 160 2.94 27.64 -21.46
#